data_AF-A0A397DC39-F1
#
_entry.id   AF-A0A397DC39-F1
#
_cell.length_a   1.000
_cell.length_b   1.000
_cell.length_c   1.000
_cell.angle_alpha   90.00
_cell.angle_beta   90.00
_cell.angle_gamma   90.00
#
_symmetry.space_group_name_H-M   'P 1'
#
loop_
_entity.id
_entity.type
_entity.pdbx_description
1 polymer ?
#
loop_
_entity_poly.entity_id
_entity_poly.type
_entity_poly.pdbx_seq_one_letter_code
_entity_poly.pdbx_strand_id
1 'polypeptide(L)'
;MDLQERVSYIQSATNDKVAGDYDEAKTPGELEDGALVEGGALDLLSREAMGLFTQYAAIGIIYGMIPSLNYPIFNVYLQLEGYQTSSYNTLVTLGWSFKVFMGMFSDCFPIFGYRRKSWML
;
A
#
# COMPACT_ATOMS: atom_id res chain seq x y z
N MET A 1 -48.89 12.64 25.72
CA MET A 1 -48.06 13.03 24.56
C MET A 1 -47.44 14.40 24.78
N ASP A 2 -48.16 15.36 25.38
CA ASP A 2 -47.67 16.73 25.67
C ASP A 2 -46.41 16.85 26.55
N LEU A 3 -46.19 15.94 27.51
CA LEU A 3 -45.05 16.05 28.42
C LEU A 3 -43.71 15.76 27.72
N GLN A 4 -43.70 14.83 26.76
CA GLN A 4 -42.49 14.55 25.97
C GLN A 4 -42.15 15.71 25.03
N GLU A 5 -43.17 16.36 24.45
CA GLU A 5 -43.01 17.55 23.60
C GLU A 5 -42.49 18.75 24.38
N ARG A 6 -42.93 18.93 25.63
CA ARG A 6 -42.42 20.02 26.49
C ARG A 6 -40.98 19.77 26.95
N VAL A 7 -40.61 18.51 27.20
CA VAL A 7 -39.24 18.14 27.57
C VAL A 7 -38.30 18.27 26.37
N SER A 8 -38.72 17.85 25.17
CA SER A 8 -37.92 18.02 23.95
C SER A 8 -37.73 19.49 23.59
N TYR A 9 -38.77 20.32 23.77
CA TYR A 9 -38.67 21.77 23.56
C TYR A 9 -37.64 22.42 24.49
N ILE A 10 -37.70 22.13 25.80
CA ILE A 10 -36.73 22.66 26.79
C ILE A 10 -35.32 22.17 26.50
N GLN A 11 -35.16 20.90 26.12
CA GLN A 11 -33.86 20.33 25.79
C GLN A 11 -33.26 20.93 24.51
N SER A 12 -34.10 21.28 23.52
CA SER A 12 -33.68 21.95 22.29
C SER A 12 -33.35 23.44 22.49
N ALA A 13 -34.10 24.13 23.34
CA ALA A 13 -33.88 25.55 23.65
C ALA A 13 -32.67 25.77 24.57
N THR A 14 -32.28 24.76 25.34
CA THR A 14 -31.12 24.81 26.24
C THR A 14 -29.84 24.21 25.62
N ASN A 15 -29.97 23.30 24.64
CA ASN A 15 -28.85 22.85 23.80
C ASN A 15 -28.63 23.81 22.63
N ASP A 16 -28.39 25.08 22.95
CA ASP A 16 -27.73 25.98 22.00
C ASP A 16 -26.25 25.58 21.96
N LYS A 17 -25.97 24.40 21.39
CA LYS A 17 -24.61 24.01 21.06
C LYS A 17 -24.17 24.97 19.97
N VAL A 18 -23.13 25.74 20.28
CA VAL A 18 -22.50 26.72 19.40
C VAL A 18 -22.43 26.14 17.99
N ALA A 19 -23.01 26.83 17.02
CA ALA A 19 -23.23 26.37 15.65
C ALA A 19 -21.96 26.03 14.83
N GLY A 20 -20.80 25.90 15.48
CA GLY A 20 -19.53 25.42 14.91
C GLY A 20 -18.97 24.15 15.57
N ASP A 21 -19.54 23.64 16.67
CA ASP A 21 -19.02 22.47 17.42
C ASP A 21 -19.18 21.15 16.65
N TYR A 22 -20.13 21.09 15.71
CA TYR A 22 -20.36 19.92 14.85
C TYR A 22 -19.59 19.96 13.52
N ASP A 23 -19.10 21.13 13.09
CA ASP A 23 -18.33 21.24 11.85
C ASP A 23 -16.92 20.66 12.03
N GLU A 24 -16.32 20.84 13.21
CA GLU A 24 -15.00 20.28 13.56
C GLU A 24 -15.02 18.74 13.68
N ALA A 25 -16.17 18.15 14.00
CA ALA A 25 -16.35 16.70 14.10
C ALA A 25 -16.64 16.00 12.76
N LYS A 26 -17.10 16.74 11.74
CA LYS A 26 -17.54 16.16 10.46
C LYS A 26 -16.37 15.96 9.50
N THR A 27 -15.36 16.80 9.59
CA THR A 27 -14.13 16.70 8.83
C THR A 27 -12.97 17.15 9.73
N PRO A 28 -12.09 16.25 10.19
CA PRO A 28 -10.87 16.67 10.85
C PRO A 28 -10.09 17.54 9.86
N GLY A 29 -10.02 18.85 10.10
CA GLY A 29 -9.36 19.81 9.20
C GLY A 29 -7.87 19.51 8.99
N GLU A 30 -7.25 18.75 9.91
CA GLU A 30 -5.87 18.27 9.81
C GLU A 30 -5.64 17.24 8.70
N LEU A 31 -6.70 16.66 8.12
CA LEU A 31 -6.58 15.66 7.04
C LEU A 31 -6.69 16.26 5.63
N GLU A 32 -6.97 17.57 5.49
CA GLU A 32 -7.00 18.23 4.17
C GLU A 32 -5.59 18.44 3.57
N ASP A 33 -4.52 18.29 4.35
CA ASP A 33 -3.11 18.35 3.87
C ASP A 33 -2.55 16.98 3.44
N GLY A 34 -3.44 16.03 3.12
CA GLY A 34 -3.19 14.99 2.13
C GLY A 34 -2.20 13.87 2.45
N ALA A 35 -1.54 13.84 3.61
CA ALA A 35 -0.57 12.80 3.96
C ALA A 35 -0.90 12.06 5.27
N LEU A 36 -0.94 10.72 5.22
CA LEU A 36 -1.10 9.87 6.41
C LEU A 36 0.16 9.83 7.31
N VAL A 37 1.26 10.44 6.87
CA VAL A 37 2.56 10.51 7.54
C VAL A 37 3.16 11.88 7.25
N GLU A 38 3.78 12.50 8.26
CA GLU A 38 4.58 13.71 8.06
C GLU A 38 5.71 13.45 7.05
N GLY A 39 5.69 14.19 5.94
CA GLY A 39 6.65 14.04 4.86
C GLY A 39 6.08 14.63 3.58
N GLY A 40 6.50 15.85 3.23
CA GLY A 40 6.14 16.46 1.97
C GLY A 40 6.64 15.67 0.76
N ALA A 41 6.36 16.18 -0.44
CA ALA A 41 6.83 15.57 -1.68
C ALA A 41 8.36 15.35 -1.64
N LEU A 42 8.78 14.12 -1.96
CA LEU A 42 10.18 13.78 -2.06
C LEU A 42 10.79 14.47 -3.30
N ASP A 43 11.97 15.08 -3.15
CA ASP A 43 12.71 15.60 -4.31
C ASP A 43 13.11 14.44 -5.23
N LEU A 44 12.84 14.58 -6.54
CA LEU A 44 13.03 13.55 -7.55
C LEU A 44 14.51 13.16 -7.72
N LEU A 45 15.44 14.08 -7.40
CA LEU A 45 16.87 13.85 -7.46
C LEU A 45 17.48 13.47 -6.11
N SER A 46 16.66 13.29 -5.09
CA SER A 46 17.12 12.82 -3.78
C SER A 46 17.66 11.38 -3.86
N ARG A 47 18.55 11.04 -2.91
CA ARG A 47 19.09 9.68 -2.79
C ARG A 47 17.99 8.64 -2.56
N GLU A 48 16.93 9.01 -1.86
CA GLU A 48 15.77 8.15 -1.61
C GLU A 48 14.98 7.87 -2.92
N ALA A 49 14.76 8.89 -3.75
CA ALA A 49 14.10 8.75 -5.05
C ALA A 49 14.94 7.90 -6.02
N MET A 50 16.25 8.12 -6.06
CA MET A 50 17.17 7.31 -6.87
C MET A 50 17.20 5.84 -6.45
N GLY A 51 17.07 5.57 -5.15
CA GLY A 51 16.91 4.20 -4.63
C GLY A 51 15.64 3.54 -5.19
N LEU A 52 14.51 4.25 -5.14
CA LEU A 52 13.24 3.78 -5.70
C LEU A 52 13.34 3.51 -7.21
N PHE A 53 13.93 4.42 -7.98
CA PHE A 53 14.10 4.26 -9.42
C PHE A 53 15.01 3.08 -9.78
N THR A 54 16.12 2.92 -9.06
CA THR A 54 17.04 1.79 -9.29
C THR A 54 16.36 0.46 -8.98
N GLN A 55 15.56 0.40 -7.92
CA GLN A 55 14.76 -0.77 -7.57
C GLN A 55 13.72 -1.09 -8.65
N TYR A 56 13.01 -0.08 -9.15
CA TYR A 56 12.02 -0.24 -10.23
C TYR A 56 12.69 -0.73 -11.53
N ALA A 57 13.85 -0.17 -11.89
CA ALA A 57 14.63 -0.61 -13.04
C ALA A 57 15.10 -2.07 -12.89
N ALA A 58 15.60 -2.45 -11.70
CA ALA A 58 16.01 -3.83 -11.42
C ALA A 58 14.84 -4.81 -11.56
N ILE A 59 13.66 -4.45 -11.05
CA ILE A 59 12.43 -5.24 -11.21
C ILE A 59 12.02 -5.35 -12.67
N GLY A 60 12.13 -4.27 -13.45
CA GLY A 60 11.87 -4.29 -14.89
C GLY A 60 12.79 -5.28 -15.63
N ILE A 61 14.08 -5.29 -15.30
CA ILE A 61 15.04 -6.26 -15.85
C ILE A 61 14.63 -7.69 -15.48
N ILE A 62 14.30 -7.95 -14.22
CA ILE A 62 13.90 -9.28 -13.75
C ILE A 62 12.61 -9.74 -14.43
N TYR A 63 11.60 -8.87 -14.55
CA TYR A 63 10.34 -9.15 -15.23
C TYR A 63 10.51 -9.40 -16.73
N GLY A 64 11.48 -8.76 -17.38
CA GLY A 64 11.78 -9.03 -18.79
C GLY A 64 12.59 -10.33 -18.96
N MET A 65 13.57 -10.55 -18.08
CA MET A 65 14.54 -11.63 -18.21
C MET A 65 13.98 -12.99 -17.79
N ILE A 66 13.33 -13.10 -16.63
CA ILE A 66 12.88 -14.41 -16.12
C ILE A 66 11.89 -15.07 -17.12
N PRO A 67 10.80 -14.41 -17.55
CA PRO A 67 9.88 -15.02 -18.52
C PRO A 67 10.52 -15.31 -19.88
N SER A 68 11.44 -14.46 -20.36
CA SER A 68 12.10 -14.67 -21.65
C SER A 68 13.06 -15.86 -21.66
N LEU A 69 13.61 -16.23 -20.50
CA LEU A 69 14.45 -17.43 -20.34
C LEU A 69 13.66 -18.74 -20.44
N ASN A 70 12.32 -18.70 -20.30
CA ASN A 70 11.48 -19.90 -20.37
C ASN A 70 11.71 -20.69 -21.67
N TYR A 71 11.66 -20.00 -22.82
CA TYR A 71 11.79 -20.62 -24.13
C TYR A 71 13.17 -21.26 -24.36
N PRO A 72 14.31 -20.55 -24.27
CA PRO A 72 15.62 -21.13 -24.54
C PRO A 72 16.00 -22.24 -23.55
N ILE A 73 15.65 -22.12 -22.27
CA ILE A 73 16.05 -23.12 -21.27
C ILE A 73 15.15 -24.36 -21.35
N PHE A 74 13.83 -24.17 -21.31
CA PHE A 74 12.93 -25.30 -21.15
C PHE A 74 12.47 -25.90 -22.46
N ASN A 75 12.28 -25.11 -23.52
CA ASN A 75 11.87 -25.65 -24.83
C ASN A 75 13.07 -26.08 -25.67
N VAL A 76 14.11 -25.24 -25.75
CA VAL A 76 15.26 -25.52 -26.65
C VAL A 76 16.27 -26.46 -26.00
N TYR A 77 16.72 -26.15 -24.78
CA TYR A 77 17.78 -26.94 -24.12
C TYR A 77 17.25 -28.23 -23.47
N LEU A 78 16.19 -28.14 -22.67
CA LEU A 78 15.63 -29.31 -21.97
C LEU A 78 14.58 -30.09 -22.79
N GLN A 79 14.16 -29.56 -23.95
CA GLN A 79 13.17 -30.18 -24.85
C GLN A 79 11.86 -30.58 -24.14
N LEU A 80 11.42 -29.77 -23.17
CA LEU A 80 10.18 -30.02 -22.44
C LEU A 80 8.95 -29.71 -23.28
N GLU A 81 7.90 -30.47 -23.06
CA GLU A 81 6.60 -30.27 -23.70
C GLU A 81 5.88 -29.05 -23.10
N GLY A 82 5.00 -28.40 -23.87
CA GLY A 82 4.33 -27.15 -23.46
C GLY A 82 3.56 -27.23 -22.12
N TYR A 83 3.05 -28.41 -21.79
CA TYR A 83 2.42 -28.68 -20.49
C TYR A 83 3.42 -28.58 -19.33
N GLN A 84 4.64 -29.11 -19.51
CA GLN A 84 5.69 -29.07 -18.48
C GLN A 84 6.25 -27.66 -18.31
N THR A 85 6.30 -26.87 -19.38
CA THR A 85 6.70 -25.46 -19.32
C THR A 85 5.66 -24.56 -18.65
N SER A 86 4.39 -24.95 -18.62
CA SER A 86 3.35 -24.20 -17.91
C SER A 86 3.63 -24.12 -16.41
N SER A 87 4.17 -25.20 -15.83
CA SER A 87 4.57 -25.27 -14.42
C SER A 87 5.59 -24.19 -14.04
N TYR A 88 6.46 -23.79 -14.97
CA TYR A 88 7.42 -22.71 -14.75
C TYR A 88 6.73 -21.37 -14.48
N ASN A 89 5.74 -21.01 -15.29
CA ASN A 89 5.01 -19.74 -15.11
C ASN A 89 4.31 -19.70 -13.76
N THR A 90 3.73 -20.83 -13.34
CA THR A 90 3.12 -20.97 -12.01
C THR A 90 4.15 -20.82 -10.89
N LEU A 91 5.34 -21.40 -11.01
CA LEU A 91 6.41 -21.27 -10.01
C LEU A 91 6.93 -19.82 -9.91
N VAL A 92 7.12 -19.14 -11.04
CA VAL A 92 7.50 -17.71 -11.07
C VAL A 92 6.42 -16.87 -10.40
N THR A 93 5.14 -17.15 -10.68
CA THR A 93 4.00 -16.45 -10.09
C THR A 93 3.90 -16.71 -8.58
N LEU A 94 4.15 -17.94 -8.14
CA LEU A 94 4.14 -18.32 -6.73
C LEU A 94 5.20 -17.55 -5.92
N GLY A 95 6.36 -17.24 -6.52
CA GLY A 95 7.38 -16.41 -5.89
C GLY A 95 6.86 -15.03 -5.48
N TRP A 96 5.93 -14.44 -6.25
CA TRP A 96 5.32 -13.14 -5.93
C TRP A 96 4.47 -13.19 -4.66
N SER A 97 3.85 -14.33 -4.36
CA SER A 97 3.08 -14.53 -3.13
C SER A 97 3.94 -14.37 -1.87
N PHE A 98 5.26 -14.58 -1.96
CA PHE A 98 6.17 -14.40 -0.83
C PHE A 98 6.26 -12.95 -0.35
N LYS A 99 5.96 -11.96 -1.22
CA LYS A 99 5.95 -10.53 -0.88
C LYS A 99 5.05 -10.24 0.33
N VAL A 100 3.92 -10.93 0.45
CA VAL A 100 2.95 -10.73 1.55
C VAL A 100 3.58 -11.09 2.90
N PHE A 101 4.29 -12.21 2.96
CA PHE A 101 4.97 -12.62 4.19
C PHE A 101 6.12 -11.67 4.55
N MET A 102 6.87 -11.18 3.55
CA MET A 102 7.90 -10.17 3.79
C MET A 102 7.32 -8.83 4.26
N GLY A 103 6.19 -8.40 3.70
CA GLY A 103 5.46 -7.22 4.16
C GLY A 103 5.05 -7.35 5.63
N MET A 104 4.39 -8.47 5.97
CA MET A 104 3.98 -8.78 7.34
C MET A 104 5.17 -8.82 8.32
N PHE A 105 6.29 -9.40 7.92
CA PHE A 105 7.50 -9.42 8.75
C PHE A 105 8.08 -8.02 8.99
N SER A 106 8.12 -7.19 7.93
CA SER A 106 8.64 -5.81 8.01
C SER A 106 7.73 -4.84 8.79
N ASP A 107 6.45 -5.18 8.94
CA ASP A 107 5.50 -4.42 9.76
C ASP A 107 5.63 -4.74 11.26
N CYS A 108 5.99 -5.99 11.59
CA CYS A 108 6.17 -6.46 12.96
C CYS A 108 7.55 -6.13 13.55
N PHE A 109 8.60 -6.12 12.73
CA PHE A 109 9.98 -5.85 13.16
C PHE A 109 10.59 -4.71 12.33
N PRO A 110 11.10 -3.63 12.96
CA PRO A 110 11.78 -2.56 12.23
C PRO A 110 13.10 -3.10 11.66
N ILE A 111 13.10 -3.38 10.35
CA ILE A 111 14.29 -3.82 9.63
C ILE A 111 15.22 -2.61 9.49
N PHE A 112 16.39 -2.65 10.13
CA PHE A 112 17.38 -1.56 10.15
C PHE A 112 16.83 -0.18 10.59
N GLY A 113 15.81 -0.17 11.47
CA GLY A 113 15.18 1.07 11.94
C GLY A 113 14.17 1.69 10.96
N TYR A 114 14.01 1.11 9.76
CA TYR A 114 12.97 1.50 8.81
C TYR A 114 11.70 0.70 9.06
N ARG A 115 10.61 1.41 9.39
CA ARG A 115 9.28 0.83 9.58
C ARG A 115 8.43 1.15 8.35
N ARG A 116 7.85 0.13 7.70
CA ARG A 116 7.01 0.24 6.49
C ARG A 116 7.69 0.73 5.19
N LYS A 117 8.96 1.16 5.23
CA LYS A 117 9.73 1.53 4.01
C LYS A 117 10.39 0.33 3.33
N SER A 118 10.66 -0.74 4.07
CA SER A 118 11.45 -1.89 3.62
C SER A 118 10.72 -2.78 2.60
N TRP A 119 9.38 -2.74 2.59
CA TRP A 119 8.54 -3.48 1.65
C TRP A 119 7.98 -2.60 0.52
N MET A 120 8.37 -1.32 0.46
CA MET A 120 8.07 -0.45 -0.67
C MET A 120 8.77 -1.03 -1.90
N LEU A 121 8.01 -1.87 -2.59
CA LEU A 121 8.27 -2.48 -3.87
C LEU A 121 7.40 -1.76 -4.88
#